data_AF-A0A3N1ICM2-F1
#
_entry.id   AF-A0A3N1ICM2-F1
#
_cell.length_a   1.000
_cell.length_b   1.000
_cell.length_c   1.000
_cell.angle_alpha   90.00
_cell.angle_beta   90.00
_cell.angle_gamma   90.00
#
_symmetry.space_group_name_H-M   'P 1'
#
loop_
_entity.id
_entity.type
_entity.pdbx_description
1 polymer ?
#
loop_
_entity_poly.entity_id
_entity_poly.type
_entity_poly.pdbx_seq_one_letter_code
_entity_poly.pdbx_strand_id
1 'polypeptide(L)'
;MTHPRQTPRPARAGRTVPAAATVAMGLIAGVFYAFACAVMPALARADDRTYVAVMRDINDVIQNPVFFLSFLGALVLTAVSAWQLRGSAGGRWAGAALVAYTLAFLVTVAFSVPLNDALAGGGSPASLREHFEDPWVAWNVVRTVLSTVALGCLARALLRTGAAAPAGGPRHPAPDAAAPSGPLPTHAPGRPRTSRQTPPSPRQTPASPR
;
A
#
# COMPACT_ATOMS: atom_id res chain seq x y z
N MET A 1 -5.81 -30.31 36.27
CA MET A 1 -6.47 -29.52 35.19
C MET A 1 -5.87 -28.12 35.17
N THR A 2 -4.97 -27.86 34.23
CA THR A 2 -4.34 -26.55 34.02
C THR A 2 -4.93 -25.94 32.74
N HIS A 3 -5.72 -24.88 32.87
CA HIS A 3 -6.20 -24.13 31.71
C HIS A 3 -5.02 -23.46 31.00
N PRO A 4 -4.86 -23.62 29.68
CA PRO A 4 -3.90 -22.82 28.93
C PRO A 4 -4.39 -21.37 28.89
N ARG A 5 -3.58 -20.44 29.40
CA ARG A 5 -3.81 -18.99 29.23
C ARG A 5 -3.78 -18.70 27.74
N GLN A 6 -4.94 -18.37 27.17
CA GLN A 6 -5.03 -17.81 25.83
C GLN A 6 -4.47 -16.38 25.87
N THR A 7 -3.23 -16.19 25.41
CA THR A 7 -2.67 -14.87 25.18
C THR A 7 -3.37 -14.22 23.96
N PRO A 8 -3.83 -12.96 24.04
CA PRO A 8 -4.48 -12.29 22.92
C PRO A 8 -3.56 -12.16 21.69
N ARG A 9 -4.10 -12.39 20.49
CA ARG A 9 -3.35 -12.46 19.22
C ARG A 9 -2.63 -11.14 18.87
N PRO A 10 -1.29 -11.12 18.69
CA PRO A 10 -0.51 -9.95 18.27
C PRO A 10 -0.70 -9.51 16.81
N ALA A 11 -1.66 -10.10 16.07
CA ALA A 11 -1.77 -9.94 14.61
C ALA A 11 -2.53 -8.68 14.15
N ARG A 12 -3.41 -8.09 14.97
CA ARG A 12 -4.19 -6.89 14.57
C ARG A 12 -3.39 -5.59 14.70
N ALA A 13 -2.52 -5.49 15.72
CA ALA A 13 -1.72 -4.29 15.99
C ALA A 13 -0.70 -3.99 14.87
N GLY A 14 -0.16 -5.01 14.19
CA GLY A 14 0.84 -4.83 13.13
C GLY A 14 0.31 -4.29 11.79
N ARG A 15 -1.01 -4.08 11.65
CA ARG A 15 -1.63 -3.62 10.39
C ARG A 15 -2.19 -2.20 10.46
N THR A 16 -2.43 -1.68 11.66
CA THR A 16 -3.06 -0.36 11.84
C THR A 16 -2.15 0.76 11.38
N VAL A 17 -0.87 0.72 11.76
CA VAL A 17 0.08 1.78 11.42
C VAL A 17 0.39 1.83 9.91
N PRO A 18 0.69 0.72 9.22
CA PRO A 18 0.86 0.76 7.76
C PRO A 18 -0.41 1.16 7.00
N ALA A 19 -1.60 0.81 7.51
CA ALA A 19 -2.85 1.25 6.91
C ALA A 19 -3.05 2.77 7.07
N ALA A 20 -2.84 3.31 8.28
CA ALA A 20 -2.89 4.75 8.54
C ALA A 20 -1.85 5.52 7.70
N ALA A 21 -0.62 4.99 7.62
CA ALA A 21 0.43 5.54 6.76
C ALA A 21 -0.01 5.58 5.29
N THR A 22 -0.62 4.51 4.79
CA THR A 22 -1.12 4.42 3.41
C THR A 22 -2.19 5.48 3.12
N VAL A 23 -3.14 5.67 4.05
CA VAL A 23 -4.18 6.70 3.90
C VAL A 23 -3.58 8.11 3.89
N ALA A 24 -2.74 8.44 4.87
CA ALA A 24 -2.08 9.74 4.93
C ALA A 24 -1.22 10.01 3.68
N MET A 25 -0.48 9.00 3.20
CA MET A 25 0.31 9.09 1.97
C MET A 25 -0.58 9.29 0.74
N GLY A 26 -1.73 8.63 0.69
CA GLY A 26 -2.71 8.77 -0.39
C GLY A 26 -3.26 10.19 -0.49
N LEU A 27 -3.56 10.82 0.65
CA LEU A 27 -3.98 12.22 0.69
C LEU A 27 -2.89 13.15 0.13
N ILE A 28 -1.64 12.97 0.56
CA ILE A 28 -0.52 13.82 0.10
C ILE A 28 -0.19 13.60 -1.37
N ALA A 29 -0.09 12.34 -1.83
CA ALA A 29 0.10 12.03 -3.24
C ALA A 29 -1.04 12.60 -4.10
N GLY A 30 -2.29 12.51 -3.61
CA GLY A 30 -3.46 13.06 -4.27
C GLY A 30 -3.41 14.58 -4.40
N VAL A 31 -2.97 15.30 -3.36
CA VAL A 31 -2.77 16.75 -3.41
C VAL A 31 -1.76 17.12 -4.49
N PHE A 32 -0.56 16.54 -4.47
CA PHE A 32 0.48 16.86 -5.47
C PHE A 32 0.04 16.51 -6.89
N TYR A 33 -0.63 15.35 -7.06
CA TYR A 33 -1.20 14.93 -8.33
C TYR A 33 -2.25 15.91 -8.85
N ALA A 34 -3.19 16.35 -8.01
CA ALA A 34 -4.22 17.31 -8.40
C ALA A 34 -3.61 18.64 -8.86
N PHE A 35 -2.53 19.09 -8.20
CA PHE A 35 -1.78 20.26 -8.64
C PHE A 35 -1.12 20.04 -10.02
N ALA A 36 -0.50 18.88 -10.23
CA ALA A 36 0.18 18.56 -11.47
C ALA A 36 -0.78 18.43 -12.67
N CYS A 37 -1.93 17.78 -12.50
CA CYS A 37 -2.81 17.43 -13.62
C CYS A 37 -3.98 18.40 -13.84
N ALA A 38 -4.33 19.23 -12.86
CA ALA A 38 -5.51 20.09 -12.93
C ALA A 38 -5.24 21.53 -12.51
N VAL A 39 -4.76 21.78 -11.29
CA VAL A 39 -4.67 23.15 -10.75
C VAL A 39 -3.68 24.00 -11.54
N MET A 40 -2.44 23.54 -11.71
CA MET A 40 -1.42 24.33 -12.43
C MET A 40 -1.76 24.49 -13.92
N PRO A 41 -2.22 23.45 -14.65
CA PRO A 41 -2.69 23.63 -16.02
C PRO A 41 -3.87 24.61 -16.16
N ALA A 42 -4.78 24.67 -15.18
CA ALA A 42 -5.88 25.63 -15.18
C ALA A 42 -5.37 27.05 -14.94
N LEU A 43 -4.47 27.24 -13.95
CA LEU A 43 -3.86 28.54 -13.65
C LEU A 43 -2.97 29.04 -14.79
N ALA A 44 -2.31 28.14 -15.52
CA ALA A 44 -1.48 28.49 -16.67
C ALA A 44 -2.26 29.32 -17.72
N ARG A 45 -3.59 29.13 -17.79
CA ARG A 45 -4.50 29.84 -18.70
C ARG A 45 -4.90 31.24 -18.21
N ALA A 46 -4.63 31.57 -16.95
CA ALA A 46 -4.93 32.88 -16.38
C ALA A 46 -3.85 33.91 -16.75
N ASP A 47 -4.19 35.19 -16.62
CA ASP A 47 -3.20 36.27 -16.69
C ASP A 47 -2.27 36.24 -15.45
N ASP A 48 -1.12 36.90 -15.56
CA ASP A 48 -0.07 36.83 -14.53
C ASP A 48 -0.51 37.36 -13.18
N ARG A 49 -1.36 38.39 -13.15
CA ARG A 49 -1.85 38.95 -11.89
C ARG A 49 -2.75 37.93 -11.19
N THR A 50 -3.66 37.31 -11.92
CA THR A 50 -4.55 36.27 -11.38
C THR A 50 -3.75 35.06 -10.91
N TYR A 51 -2.79 34.58 -11.72
CA TYR A 51 -1.92 33.46 -11.36
C TYR A 51 -1.19 33.72 -10.03
N VAL A 52 -0.50 34.85 -9.91
CA VAL A 52 0.31 35.18 -8.72
C VAL A 52 -0.57 35.36 -7.50
N ALA A 53 -1.72 36.04 -7.64
CA ALA A 53 -2.65 36.24 -6.53
C ALA A 53 -3.16 34.88 -6.00
N VAL A 54 -3.65 34.01 -6.89
CA VAL A 54 -4.19 32.71 -6.48
C VAL A 54 -3.09 31.81 -5.90
N MET A 55 -1.89 31.77 -6.48
CA MET A 55 -0.81 30.96 -5.93
C MET A 55 -0.34 31.44 -4.55
N ARG A 56 -0.35 32.74 -4.29
CA ARG A 56 -0.09 33.28 -2.93
C ARG A 56 -1.16 32.83 -1.94
N ASP A 57 -2.42 32.98 -2.30
CA ASP A 57 -3.54 32.55 -1.44
C ASP A 57 -3.48 31.05 -1.16
N ILE A 58 -3.18 30.22 -2.17
CA ILE A 58 -2.96 28.78 -2.00
C ILE A 58 -1.81 28.51 -1.04
N ASN A 59 -0.68 29.19 -1.20
CA ASN A 59 0.51 28.99 -0.36
C ASN A 59 0.28 29.39 1.09
N ASP A 60 -0.61 30.35 1.36
CA ASP A 60 -1.03 30.73 2.70
C ASP A 60 -2.03 29.71 3.27
N VAL A 61 -3.10 29.42 2.55
CA VAL A 61 -4.19 28.54 3.00
C VAL A 61 -3.74 27.09 3.21
N ILE A 62 -2.77 26.59 2.42
CA ILE A 62 -2.29 25.20 2.56
C ILE A 62 -1.49 24.99 3.85
N GLN A 63 -0.98 26.05 4.49
CA GLN A 63 -0.26 25.99 5.76
C GLN A 63 -1.21 25.88 6.97
N ASN A 64 -2.10 24.91 6.92
CA ASN A 64 -3.10 24.66 7.96
C ASN A 64 -2.84 23.34 8.70
N PRO A 65 -3.38 23.18 9.93
CA PRO A 65 -3.16 21.97 10.74
C PRO A 65 -3.57 20.66 10.07
N VAL A 66 -4.61 20.66 9.22
CA VAL A 66 -5.09 19.43 8.55
C VAL A 66 -4.10 18.95 7.50
N PHE A 67 -3.54 19.88 6.72
CA PHE A 67 -2.47 19.57 5.78
C PHE A 67 -1.21 19.10 6.51
N PHE A 68 -0.74 19.84 7.53
CA PHE A 68 0.45 19.45 8.29
C PHE A 68 0.30 18.10 8.98
N LEU A 69 -0.88 17.80 9.53
CA LEU A 69 -1.17 16.50 10.12
C LEU A 69 -0.99 15.37 9.10
N SER A 70 -1.47 15.56 7.87
CA SER A 70 -1.31 14.56 6.81
C SER A 70 0.13 14.51 6.30
N PHE A 71 0.77 15.65 6.11
CA PHE A 71 2.10 15.78 5.51
C PHE A 71 3.21 15.22 6.41
N LEU A 72 3.26 15.66 7.68
CA LEU A 72 4.19 15.13 8.68
C LEU A 72 3.73 13.76 9.19
N GLY A 73 2.43 13.55 9.36
CA GLY A 73 1.88 12.28 9.79
C GLY A 73 2.22 11.16 8.83
N ALA A 74 2.15 11.38 7.52
CA ALA A 74 2.59 10.40 6.52
C ALA A 74 4.07 10.02 6.71
N LEU A 75 4.95 10.99 7.01
CA LEU A 75 6.38 10.73 7.23
C LEU A 75 6.60 9.88 8.48
N VAL A 76 6.03 10.31 9.61
CA VAL A 76 6.17 9.64 10.91
C VAL A 76 5.56 8.24 10.87
N LEU A 77 4.33 8.09 10.36
CA LEU A 77 3.66 6.80 10.26
C LEU A 77 4.39 5.84 9.31
N THR A 78 4.98 6.35 8.23
CA THR A 78 5.82 5.53 7.33
C THR A 78 7.10 5.09 8.02
N ALA A 79 7.75 5.96 8.81
CA ALA A 79 8.93 5.61 9.59
C ALA A 79 8.62 4.54 10.65
N VAL A 80 7.51 4.69 11.39
CA VAL A 80 7.05 3.69 12.36
C VAL A 80 6.69 2.39 11.65
N SER A 81 6.03 2.44 10.49
CA SER A 81 5.73 1.25 9.68
C SER A 81 7.00 0.52 9.25
N ALA A 82 8.01 1.26 8.76
CA ALA A 82 9.30 0.71 8.38
C ALA A 82 9.96 0.03 9.58
N TRP A 83 9.93 0.67 10.76
CA TRP A 83 10.49 0.14 12.01
C TRP A 83 9.79 -1.14 12.48
N GLN A 84 8.45 -1.16 12.47
CA GLN A 84 7.63 -2.31 12.89
C GLN A 84 7.79 -3.51 11.95
N LEU A 85 8.00 -3.27 10.67
CA LEU A 85 8.09 -4.30 9.65
C LEU A 85 9.53 -4.79 9.37
N ARG A 86 10.53 -4.35 10.15
CA ARG A 86 11.92 -4.80 9.99
C ARG A 86 12.03 -6.32 10.14
N GLY A 87 12.78 -6.95 9.24
CA GLY A 87 12.91 -8.40 9.17
C GLY A 87 11.68 -9.15 8.63
N SER A 88 10.58 -8.46 8.31
CA SER A 88 9.39 -9.09 7.70
C SER A 88 9.41 -9.04 6.18
N ALA A 89 8.54 -9.83 5.53
CA ALA A 89 8.33 -9.79 4.08
C ALA A 89 7.86 -8.41 3.55
N GLY A 90 7.30 -7.56 4.41
CA GLY A 90 6.87 -6.20 4.09
C GLY A 90 7.95 -5.13 4.35
N GLY A 91 8.99 -5.44 5.12
CA GLY A 91 9.96 -4.47 5.63
C GLY A 91 10.68 -3.69 4.54
N ARG A 92 11.14 -4.37 3.48
CA ARG A 92 11.84 -3.71 2.35
C ARG A 92 10.96 -2.68 1.64
N TRP A 93 9.66 -2.93 1.56
CA TRP A 93 8.69 -2.05 0.90
C TRP A 93 8.39 -0.83 1.77
N ALA A 94 8.21 -1.03 3.08
CA ALA A 94 8.05 0.08 4.01
C ALA A 94 9.32 0.96 4.09
N GLY A 95 10.50 0.36 4.03
CA GLY A 95 11.78 1.09 3.94
C GLY A 95 11.90 1.90 2.64
N ALA A 96 11.56 1.31 1.48
CA ALA A 96 11.54 2.02 0.21
C ALA A 96 10.54 3.19 0.21
N ALA A 97 9.36 3.00 0.81
CA ALA A 97 8.38 4.08 0.97
C ALA A 97 8.91 5.22 1.83
N LEU A 98 9.60 4.90 2.94
CA LEU A 98 10.22 5.90 3.79
C LEU A 98 11.24 6.73 3.01
N VAL A 99 12.16 6.08 2.29
CA VAL A 99 13.16 6.78 1.47
C VAL A 99 12.49 7.68 0.43
N ALA A 100 11.54 7.15 -0.34
CA ALA A 100 10.86 7.90 -1.38
C ALA A 100 10.14 9.14 -0.81
N TYR A 101 9.41 8.99 0.31
CA TYR A 101 8.71 10.13 0.89
C TYR A 101 9.63 11.11 1.61
N THR A 102 10.71 10.65 2.23
CA THR A 102 11.76 11.54 2.76
C THR A 102 12.35 12.39 1.64
N LEU A 103 12.60 11.82 0.46
CA LEU A 103 13.05 12.60 -0.70
C LEU A 103 12.00 13.63 -1.14
N ALA A 104 10.71 13.27 -1.18
CA ALA A 104 9.63 14.22 -1.50
C ALA A 104 9.53 15.37 -0.48
N PHE A 105 9.71 15.04 0.80
CA PHE A 105 9.76 16.00 1.90
C PHE A 105 10.94 16.96 1.74
N LEU A 106 12.14 16.44 1.44
CA LEU A 106 13.33 17.25 1.20
C LEU A 106 13.15 18.14 -0.04
N VAL A 107 12.55 17.64 -1.12
CA VAL A 107 12.21 18.48 -2.29
C VAL A 107 11.27 19.63 -1.89
N THR A 108 10.31 19.36 -1.01
CA THR A 108 9.39 20.40 -0.52
C THR A 108 10.15 21.49 0.23
N VAL A 109 10.99 21.12 1.19
CA VAL A 109 11.74 22.09 2.02
C VAL A 109 12.82 22.82 1.22
N ALA A 110 13.52 22.12 0.32
CA ALA A 110 14.67 22.67 -0.38
C ALA A 110 14.33 23.47 -1.65
N PHE A 111 13.18 23.20 -2.27
CA PHE A 111 12.80 23.85 -3.54
C PHE A 111 11.41 24.50 -3.48
N SER A 112 10.38 23.76 -3.06
CA SER A 112 9.02 24.30 -3.10
C SER A 112 8.78 25.44 -2.12
N VAL A 113 9.30 25.33 -0.88
CA VAL A 113 9.19 26.40 0.12
C VAL A 113 9.94 27.66 -0.34
N PRO A 114 11.23 27.61 -0.76
CA PRO A 114 11.91 28.79 -1.28
C PRO A 114 11.22 29.45 -2.49
N LEU A 115 10.67 28.66 -3.41
CA LEU A 115 9.91 29.20 -4.54
C LEU A 115 8.63 29.92 -4.07
N ASN A 116 7.93 29.35 -3.10
CA ASN A 116 6.73 29.97 -2.51
C ASN A 116 7.06 31.27 -1.79
N ASP A 117 8.15 31.32 -1.03
CA ASP A 117 8.62 32.51 -0.33
C ASP A 117 9.05 33.61 -1.31
N ALA A 118 9.75 33.24 -2.40
CA ALA A 118 10.10 34.16 -3.46
C ALA A 118 8.86 34.75 -4.15
N LEU A 119 7.83 33.91 -4.40
CA LEU A 119 6.56 34.36 -4.97
C LEU A 119 5.84 35.35 -4.05
N ALA A 120 5.97 35.24 -2.73
CA ALA A 120 5.39 36.16 -1.75
C ALA A 120 6.08 37.54 -1.72
N GLY A 121 7.27 37.66 -2.33
CA GLY A 121 8.08 38.88 -2.36
C GLY A 121 7.54 40.03 -3.23
N GLY A 122 8.30 41.11 -3.33
CA GLY A 122 7.96 42.26 -4.18
C GLY A 122 8.34 42.02 -5.64
N GLY A 123 7.54 42.54 -6.58
CA GLY A 123 7.81 42.45 -8.01
C GLY A 123 6.57 42.63 -8.86
N SER A 124 6.76 42.76 -10.18
CA SER A 124 5.63 42.72 -11.12
C SER A 124 5.09 41.28 -11.21
N PRO A 125 3.77 41.07 -11.41
CA PRO A 125 3.24 39.72 -11.57
C PRO A 125 3.91 38.91 -12.68
N ALA A 126 4.23 39.54 -13.81
CA ALA A 126 4.92 38.91 -14.93
C ALA A 126 6.30 38.36 -14.54
N SER A 127 7.15 39.21 -13.93
CA SER A 127 8.48 38.80 -13.48
C SER A 127 8.44 37.72 -12.40
N LEU A 128 7.45 37.78 -11.50
CA LEU A 128 7.29 36.77 -10.44
C LEU A 128 6.90 35.42 -11.02
N ARG A 129 5.96 35.41 -11.98
CA ARG A 129 5.49 34.18 -12.63
C ARG A 129 6.60 33.51 -13.45
N GLU A 130 7.37 34.29 -14.20
CA GLU A 130 8.49 33.80 -15.02
C GLU A 130 9.50 32.98 -14.21
N HIS A 131 9.80 33.39 -12.98
CA HIS A 131 10.76 32.69 -12.11
C HIS A 131 10.13 31.57 -11.27
N PHE A 132 8.80 31.46 -11.26
CA PHE A 132 8.06 30.57 -10.37
C PHE A 132 7.41 29.39 -11.09
N GLU A 133 6.66 29.62 -12.18
CA GLU A 133 5.74 28.61 -12.74
C GLU A 133 6.44 27.32 -13.14
N ASP A 134 7.36 27.37 -14.10
CA ASP A 134 8.02 26.16 -14.61
C ASP A 134 8.84 25.43 -13.52
N PRO A 135 9.68 26.11 -12.71
CA PRO A 135 10.38 25.44 -11.62
C PRO A 135 9.43 24.80 -10.61
N TRP A 136 8.37 25.50 -10.22
CA TRP A 136 7.42 24.99 -9.22
C TRP A 136 6.66 23.78 -9.75
N VAL A 137 6.19 23.82 -11.01
CA VAL A 137 5.52 22.70 -11.67
C VAL A 137 6.46 21.49 -11.75
N ALA A 138 7.70 21.68 -12.18
CA ALA A 138 8.69 20.61 -12.28
C ALA A 138 8.92 19.92 -10.92
N TRP A 139 9.16 20.70 -9.86
CA TRP A 139 9.35 20.14 -8.51
C TRP A 139 8.07 19.53 -7.93
N ASN A 140 6.89 20.03 -8.29
CA ASN A 140 5.63 19.39 -7.92
C ASN A 140 5.43 18.03 -8.60
N VAL A 141 5.85 17.88 -9.87
CA VAL A 141 5.84 16.57 -10.55
C VAL A 141 6.79 15.59 -9.86
N VAL A 142 7.99 16.03 -9.48
CA VAL A 142 8.94 15.19 -8.71
C VAL A 142 8.30 14.73 -7.39
N ARG A 143 7.68 15.64 -6.63
CA ARG A 143 6.96 15.28 -5.39
C ARG A 143 5.82 14.31 -5.65
N THR A 144 5.04 14.52 -6.72
CA THR A 144 3.95 13.62 -7.12
C THR A 144 4.48 12.21 -7.34
N VAL A 145 5.52 12.05 -8.17
CA VAL A 145 6.10 10.73 -8.48
C VAL A 145 6.62 10.05 -7.22
N LEU A 146 7.41 10.76 -6.40
CA LEU A 146 7.98 10.21 -5.18
C LEU A 146 6.91 9.78 -4.16
N SER A 147 5.88 10.60 -3.96
CA SER A 147 4.76 10.30 -3.06
C SER A 147 3.89 9.16 -3.59
N THR A 148 3.67 9.06 -4.89
CA THR A 148 2.95 7.94 -5.52
C THR A 148 3.74 6.62 -5.41
N VAL A 149 5.06 6.66 -5.60
CA VAL A 149 5.93 5.49 -5.37
C VAL A 149 5.88 5.07 -3.91
N ALA A 150 5.95 6.02 -2.97
CA ALA A 150 5.83 5.74 -1.54
C ALA A 150 4.47 5.10 -1.21
N LEU A 151 3.38 5.62 -1.77
CA LEU A 151 2.04 5.05 -1.62
C LEU A 151 1.97 3.59 -2.13
N GLY A 152 2.49 3.33 -3.33
CA GLY A 152 2.52 1.97 -3.90
C GLY A 152 3.35 1.00 -3.04
N CYS A 153 4.47 1.48 -2.50
CA CYS A 153 5.32 0.71 -1.59
C CYS A 153 4.63 0.43 -0.24
N LEU A 154 3.94 1.40 0.34
CA LEU A 154 3.13 1.20 1.56
C LEU A 154 1.99 0.21 1.34
N ALA A 155 1.24 0.36 0.23
CA ALA A 155 0.20 -0.59 -0.14
C ALA A 155 0.78 -2.02 -0.29
N ARG A 156 1.96 -2.15 -0.92
CA ARG A 156 2.63 -3.44 -1.06
C ARG A 156 3.07 -4.02 0.28
N ALA A 157 3.59 -3.21 1.19
CA ALA A 157 3.94 -3.60 2.55
C ALA A 157 2.70 -4.11 3.30
N LEU A 158 1.57 -3.37 3.24
CA LEU A 158 0.30 -3.73 3.86
C LEU A 158 -0.29 -5.05 3.32
N LEU A 159 -0.15 -5.32 2.02
CA LEU A 159 -0.56 -6.60 1.45
C LEU A 159 0.31 -7.78 1.93
N ARG A 160 1.62 -7.54 2.16
CA ARG A 160 2.53 -8.57 2.69
C ARG A 160 2.33 -8.85 4.17
N THR A 161 1.82 -7.88 4.95
CA THR A 161 1.41 -8.14 6.35
C THR A 161 0.12 -8.94 6.44
N GLY A 162 -0.71 -8.94 5.39
CA GLY A 162 -1.97 -9.68 5.35
C GLY A 162 -1.90 -11.15 4.92
N ALA A 163 -0.80 -11.59 4.32
CA ALA A 163 -0.66 -12.95 3.78
C ALA A 163 -0.29 -14.02 4.83
N ALA A 164 -0.09 -13.65 6.10
CA ALA A 164 0.21 -14.59 7.17
C ALA A 164 -1.07 -15.08 7.88
N ALA A 165 -1.83 -15.97 7.21
CA ALA A 165 -2.54 -17.12 7.81
C ALA A 165 -3.42 -17.87 6.78
N PRO A 166 -3.05 -19.08 6.34
CA PRO A 166 -3.98 -20.18 6.38
C PRO A 166 -4.01 -20.68 7.83
N ALA A 167 -5.02 -20.28 8.59
CA ALA A 167 -5.33 -20.99 9.83
C ALA A 167 -5.61 -22.43 9.43
N GLY A 168 -4.85 -23.38 10.00
CA GLY A 168 -5.00 -24.80 9.74
C GLY A 168 -6.47 -25.19 9.77
N GLY A 169 -6.94 -25.78 8.67
CA GLY A 169 -8.25 -26.43 8.64
C GLY A 169 -8.34 -27.42 9.79
N PRO A 170 -9.55 -27.68 10.31
CA PRO A 170 -9.74 -28.58 11.44
C PRO A 170 -9.03 -29.90 11.17
N ARG A 171 -7.98 -30.20 11.94
CA ARG A 171 -7.45 -31.56 11.99
C ARG A 171 -8.56 -32.39 12.62
N HIS A 172 -9.26 -33.16 11.80
CA HIS A 172 -10.10 -34.22 12.31
C HIS A 172 -9.17 -35.14 13.12
N PRO A 173 -9.37 -35.32 14.43
CA PRO A 173 -8.65 -36.36 15.14
C PRO A 173 -9.01 -37.68 14.46
N ALA A 174 -8.00 -38.44 14.07
CA ALA A 174 -8.18 -39.81 13.61
C ALA A 174 -8.97 -40.57 14.68
N PRO A 175 -9.97 -41.39 14.32
CA PRO A 175 -10.68 -42.18 15.31
C PRO A 175 -9.68 -43.11 16.00
N ASP A 176 -9.66 -43.03 17.34
CA ASP A 176 -8.91 -43.92 18.22
C ASP A 176 -9.20 -45.38 17.83
N ALA A 177 -8.18 -46.06 17.31
CA ALA A 177 -8.20 -47.51 17.16
C ALA A 177 -8.03 -48.13 18.56
N ALA A 178 -9.12 -48.17 19.32
CA ALA A 178 -9.22 -48.97 20.53
C ALA A 178 -10.26 -50.08 20.31
N ALA A 179 -9.78 -51.27 19.98
CA ALA A 179 -10.44 -52.53 20.32
C ALA A 179 -9.41 -53.67 20.36
N PRO A 180 -9.19 -54.34 21.52
CA PRO A 180 -8.52 -55.62 21.58
C PRO A 180 -9.55 -56.73 21.38
N SER A 181 -9.32 -57.66 20.45
CA SER A 181 -10.20 -58.81 20.26
C SER A 181 -9.40 -60.04 19.81
N GLY A 182 -9.09 -60.91 20.78
CA GLY A 182 -9.08 -62.38 20.69
C GLY A 182 -8.11 -63.09 19.73
N PRO A 183 -7.59 -64.29 20.09
CA PRO A 183 -6.78 -65.10 19.18
C PRO A 183 -7.62 -65.72 18.04
N LEU A 184 -7.04 -65.73 16.84
CA LEU A 184 -7.52 -66.39 15.62
C LEU A 184 -7.64 -67.91 15.76
N PRO A 185 -8.65 -68.55 15.14
CA PRO A 185 -8.56 -69.93 14.68
C PRO A 185 -8.13 -70.02 13.20
N THR A 186 -7.21 -70.94 12.99
CA THR A 186 -6.61 -71.40 11.72
C THR A 186 -7.63 -72.15 10.85
N HIS A 187 -7.76 -71.82 9.55
CA HIS A 187 -8.02 -72.82 8.49
C HIS A 187 -7.90 -72.25 7.05
N ALA A 188 -6.91 -72.78 6.33
CA ALA A 188 -6.79 -73.22 4.93
C ALA A 188 -7.31 -72.40 3.71
N PRO A 189 -6.62 -72.47 2.54
CA PRO A 189 -6.92 -71.69 1.34
C PRO A 189 -7.79 -72.43 0.30
N GLY A 190 -8.66 -71.68 -0.40
CA GLY A 190 -9.38 -72.13 -1.59
C GLY A 190 -9.49 -71.01 -2.64
N ARG A 191 -8.78 -71.16 -3.75
CA ARG A 191 -8.91 -70.38 -5.01
C ARG A 191 -10.12 -70.92 -5.84
N PRO A 192 -10.35 -70.47 -7.11
CA PRO A 192 -10.64 -69.13 -7.64
C PRO A 192 -11.85 -69.17 -8.61
N ARG A 193 -12.36 -68.02 -9.12
CA ARG A 193 -12.85 -67.85 -10.52
C ARG A 193 -13.46 -66.45 -10.77
N THR A 194 -12.88 -65.65 -11.69
CA THR A 194 -13.38 -65.25 -13.04
C THR A 194 -14.62 -64.36 -12.99
N SER A 195 -14.77 -63.24 -13.70
CA SER A 195 -14.39 -62.92 -15.08
C SER A 195 -14.71 -61.43 -15.35
N ARG A 196 -13.98 -60.81 -16.30
CA ARG A 196 -14.45 -59.89 -17.39
C ARG A 196 -15.41 -58.73 -17.02
N GLN A 197 -15.19 -57.48 -17.41
CA GLN A 197 -15.10 -57.00 -18.81
C GLN A 197 -14.80 -55.48 -18.81
N THR A 198 -13.91 -55.03 -19.70
CA THR A 198 -13.75 -53.65 -20.25
C THR A 198 -14.47 -53.66 -21.64
N PRO A 199 -14.74 -52.57 -22.43
CA PRO A 199 -14.12 -51.23 -22.48
C PRO A 199 -15.13 -50.08 -22.89
N PRO A 200 -14.85 -49.08 -23.78
CA PRO A 200 -14.38 -47.72 -23.44
C PRO A 200 -15.18 -46.51 -24.07
N SER A 201 -14.91 -45.29 -23.54
CA SER A 201 -14.78 -43.96 -24.22
C SER A 201 -15.93 -43.41 -25.13
N PRO A 202 -15.77 -42.23 -25.80
CA PRO A 202 -15.63 -40.85 -25.31
C PRO A 202 -16.65 -39.89 -26.01
N ARG A 203 -16.73 -38.61 -25.62
CA ARG A 203 -16.94 -37.52 -26.60
C ARG A 203 -16.64 -36.11 -26.06
N GLN A 204 -15.66 -35.48 -26.69
CA GLN A 204 -15.49 -34.04 -26.79
C GLN A 204 -16.44 -33.51 -27.89
N THR A 205 -16.94 -32.28 -27.74
CA THR A 205 -17.28 -31.44 -28.91
C THR A 205 -17.03 -29.96 -28.55
N PRO A 206 -16.61 -29.11 -29.51
CA PRO A 206 -15.92 -27.84 -29.26
C PRO A 206 -16.81 -26.60 -29.51
N ALA A 207 -16.15 -25.45 -29.36
CA ALA A 207 -16.58 -24.07 -29.53
C ALA A 207 -17.41 -23.74 -30.80
N SER A 208 -18.14 -22.62 -30.73
CA SER A 208 -18.31 -21.71 -31.88
C SER A 208 -18.46 -20.26 -31.43
N PRO A 209 -17.85 -19.30 -32.16
CA PRO A 209 -17.92 -17.86 -31.91
C PRO A 209 -18.96 -17.17 -32.80
N ARG A 210 -19.47 -16.01 -32.35
CA ARG A 210 -19.77 -14.83 -33.16
C ARG A 210 -19.60 -13.58 -32.33
#